data_AF-A0A7L4PEF5-F1
#
_entry.id   AF-A0A7L4PEF5-F1
#
_cell.length_a   1.000
_cell.length_b   1.000
_cell.length_c   1.000
_cell.angle_alpha   90.00
_cell.angle_beta   90.00
_cell.angle_gamma   90.00
#
_symmetry.space_group_name_H-M   'P 1'
#
loop_
_entity.id
_entity.type
_entity.pdbx_description
1 polymer ?
#
loop_
_entity_poly.entity_id
_entity_poly.type
_entity_poly.pdbx_seq_one_letter_code
_entity_poly.pdbx_strand_id
1 'polypeptide(L)'
;MNRHTAQSFIFLLLIIVLTCGCIEEPATKIQEVTFDQLFTNPDKYDGCYVTIEGFYFNGFEITVLSENLEYSGYAEEHLVPKGRMIWVEGGISKEAYEKLYQQQMMGPLECYGKVKIDGTFEYGAKYGHIGMYSSQIVPTEVELLSWSPPEKQ
;
A
#
# COMPACT_ATOMS: atom_id res chain seq x y z
N MET A 1 64.86 -18.59 10.91
CA MET A 1 64.21 -18.07 12.13
C MET A 1 63.90 -16.60 11.88
N ASN A 2 62.62 -16.24 11.75
CA ASN A 2 62.11 -14.89 11.97
C ASN A 2 60.62 -15.04 12.34
N ARG A 3 60.37 -15.45 13.59
CA ARG A 3 59.05 -15.80 14.15
C ARG A 3 58.19 -14.56 14.49
N HIS A 4 58.67 -13.35 14.21
CA HIS A 4 58.04 -12.10 14.66
C HIS A 4 57.16 -11.40 13.63
N THR A 5 57.26 -11.73 12.34
CA THR A 5 56.44 -11.09 11.29
C THR A 5 55.05 -11.72 11.13
N ALA A 6 54.86 -12.98 11.52
CA ALA A 6 53.57 -13.66 11.40
C ALA A 6 52.58 -13.35 12.54
N GLN A 7 53.04 -12.86 13.69
CA GLN A 7 52.17 -12.57 14.84
C GLN A 7 51.49 -11.20 14.78
N SER A 8 52.03 -10.24 14.01
CA SER A 8 51.45 -8.89 13.92
C SER A 8 50.22 -8.79 13.00
N PHE A 9 49.99 -9.77 12.12
CA PHE A 9 48.83 -9.74 11.21
C PHE A 9 47.56 -10.36 11.80
N ILE A 10 47.69 -11.26 12.79
CA ILE A 10 46.53 -11.96 13.39
C ILE A 10 45.84 -11.10 14.44
N PHE A 11 46.59 -10.22 15.13
CA PHE A 11 46.01 -9.33 16.13
C PHE A 11 45.25 -8.13 15.53
N LEU A 12 45.55 -7.73 14.29
CA LEU A 12 44.85 -6.62 13.63
C LEU A 12 43.48 -7.04 13.04
N LEU A 13 43.29 -8.33 12.74
CA LEU A 13 42.04 -8.87 12.19
C LEU A 13 40.97 -9.17 13.26
N LEU A 14 41.35 -9.25 14.54
CA LEU A 14 40.43 -9.59 15.64
C LEU A 14 39.79 -8.36 16.30
N ILE A 15 40.25 -7.14 15.99
CA ILE A 15 39.71 -5.89 16.56
C ILE A 15 38.55 -5.31 15.71
N ILE A 16 38.37 -5.78 14.46
CA ILE A 16 37.29 -5.29 13.58
C ILE A 16 35.93 -5.92 13.90
N VAL A 17 35.86 -6.97 14.73
CA VAL A 17 34.60 -7.69 15.04
C VAL A 17 33.84 -7.09 16.23
N LEU A 18 34.33 -6.01 16.84
CA LEU A 18 33.77 -5.44 18.08
C LEU A 18 33.38 -3.96 18.00
N THR A 19 33.14 -3.41 16.80
CA THR A 19 32.31 -2.19 16.69
C THR A 19 30.85 -2.59 16.67
N CYS A 20 30.33 -2.70 17.89
CA CYS A 20 28.96 -2.35 18.25
C CYS A 20 28.43 -1.24 17.33
N GLY A 21 27.54 -1.63 16.42
CA GLY A 21 26.58 -0.74 15.82
C GLY A 21 25.28 -1.51 15.87
N CYS A 22 24.44 -1.22 16.86
CA CYS A 22 23.02 -1.48 16.71
C CYS A 22 22.64 -0.97 15.32
N ILE A 23 22.26 -1.87 14.42
CA ILE A 23 21.50 -1.47 13.25
C ILE A 23 20.17 -1.03 13.86
N GLU A 24 20.10 0.25 14.24
CA GLU A 24 18.83 0.94 14.24
C GLU A 24 18.37 0.81 12.80
N GLU A 25 17.45 -0.13 12.54
CA GLU A 25 16.63 -0.06 11.35
C GLU A 25 16.15 1.38 11.29
N PRO A 26 16.41 2.13 10.20
CA PRO A 26 15.79 3.43 10.07
C PRO A 26 14.31 3.15 10.14
N ALA A 27 13.67 3.53 11.25
CA ALA A 27 12.23 3.47 11.39
C ALA A 27 11.70 4.22 10.17
N THR A 28 11.21 3.46 9.17
CA THR A 28 10.82 4.01 7.88
C THR A 28 9.81 5.08 8.20
N LYS A 29 10.21 6.35 8.08
CA LYS A 29 9.38 7.46 8.51
C LYS A 29 8.14 7.41 7.65
N ILE A 30 7.03 6.99 8.27
CA ILE A 30 5.74 6.88 7.62
C ILE A 30 5.41 8.25 7.01
N GLN A 31 5.27 8.29 5.69
CA GLN A 31 4.96 9.49 4.96
C GLN A 31 3.48 9.47 4.60
N GLU A 32 2.70 10.35 5.23
CA GLU A 32 1.33 10.61 4.79
C GLU A 32 1.35 11.27 3.41
N VAL A 33 0.65 10.66 2.45
CA VAL A 33 0.59 11.09 1.05
C VAL A 33 -0.84 11.18 0.55
N THR A 34 -1.04 11.97 -0.49
CA THR A 34 -2.30 12.06 -1.24
C THR A 34 -2.18 11.44 -2.63
N PHE A 35 -3.32 11.14 -3.25
CA PHE A 35 -3.36 10.76 -4.67
C PHE A 35 -2.68 11.80 -5.57
N ASP A 36 -2.83 13.10 -5.29
CA ASP A 36 -2.14 14.17 -6.02
C ASP A 36 -0.62 14.01 -5.98
N GLN A 37 -0.06 13.75 -4.81
CA GLN A 37 1.38 13.59 -4.67
C GLN A 37 1.90 12.35 -5.39
N LEU A 38 1.21 11.21 -5.22
CA LEU A 38 1.60 9.95 -5.85
C LEU A 38 1.50 10.03 -7.37
N PHE A 39 0.44 10.60 -7.94
CA PHE A 39 0.26 10.63 -9.40
C PHE A 39 1.00 11.79 -10.09
N THR A 40 1.40 12.83 -9.34
CA THR A 40 2.23 13.92 -9.90
C THR A 40 3.72 13.55 -9.94
N ASN A 41 4.22 12.83 -8.94
CA ASN A 41 5.64 12.45 -8.85
C ASN A 41 5.82 10.99 -8.42
N PRO A 42 5.28 10.00 -9.16
CA PRO A 42 5.21 8.62 -8.70
C PRO A 42 6.59 7.99 -8.46
N ASP A 43 7.58 8.30 -9.30
CA ASP A 43 8.95 7.79 -9.16
C ASP A 43 9.62 8.20 -7.83
N LYS A 44 9.16 9.29 -7.21
CA LYS A 44 9.66 9.74 -5.90
C LYS A 44 9.19 8.83 -4.75
N TYR A 45 8.05 8.17 -4.93
CA TYR A 45 7.41 7.36 -3.90
C TYR A 45 7.51 5.87 -4.19
N ASP A 46 8.05 5.47 -5.34
CA ASP A 46 8.25 4.06 -5.69
C ASP A 46 9.12 3.35 -4.64
N GLY A 47 8.63 2.20 -4.17
CA GLY A 47 9.24 1.41 -3.10
C GLY A 47 9.16 2.03 -1.70
N CYS A 48 8.51 3.19 -1.54
CA CYS A 48 8.39 3.85 -0.24
C CYS A 48 7.24 3.29 0.59
N TYR A 49 7.46 3.20 1.91
CA TYR A 49 6.39 2.96 2.86
C TYR A 49 5.62 4.25 3.12
N VAL A 50 4.34 4.27 2.74
CA VAL A 50 3.49 5.46 2.80
C VAL A 50 2.19 5.17 3.53
N THR A 51 1.53 6.24 3.94
CA THR A 51 0.18 6.23 4.48
C THR A 51 -0.73 7.00 3.54
N ILE A 52 -1.81 6.39 3.09
CA ILE A 52 -2.77 7.03 2.18
C ILE A 52 -4.20 6.73 2.58
N GLU A 53 -5.06 7.75 2.51
CA GLU A 53 -6.51 7.57 2.61
C GLU A 53 -7.14 7.46 1.22
N GLY A 54 -8.17 6.61 1.11
CA GLY A 54 -8.98 6.51 -0.09
C GLY A 54 -10.18 5.59 0.10
N PHE A 55 -10.89 5.33 -0.97
CA PHE A 55 -11.99 4.37 -0.99
C PHE A 55 -11.49 3.02 -1.48
N TYR A 56 -11.42 2.07 -0.56
CA TYR A 56 -11.22 0.67 -0.92
C TYR A 56 -12.46 0.17 -1.64
N PHE A 57 -12.26 -0.52 -2.74
CA PHE A 57 -13.31 -1.19 -3.50
C PHE A 57 -12.80 -2.56 -3.96
N ASN A 58 -13.52 -3.60 -3.60
CA ASN A 58 -13.31 -4.96 -4.06
C ASN A 58 -14.56 -5.48 -4.77
N GLY A 59 -14.40 -5.94 -5.99
CA GLY A 59 -15.45 -6.49 -6.83
C GLY A 59 -14.88 -7.51 -7.82
N PHE A 60 -15.61 -7.79 -8.90
CA PHE A 60 -15.13 -8.72 -9.92
C PHE A 60 -13.87 -8.21 -10.62
N GLU A 61 -12.75 -8.92 -10.45
CA GLU A 61 -11.44 -8.60 -11.05
C GLU A 61 -10.88 -7.21 -10.69
N ILE A 62 -11.45 -6.55 -9.69
CA ILE A 62 -11.06 -5.22 -9.23
C ILE A 62 -10.84 -5.22 -7.71
N THR A 63 -9.66 -4.81 -7.29
CA THR A 63 -9.31 -4.57 -5.88
C THR A 63 -8.45 -3.32 -5.85
N VAL A 64 -9.06 -2.17 -5.57
CA VAL A 64 -8.41 -0.87 -5.72
C VAL A 64 -8.63 0.03 -4.52
N LEU A 65 -7.69 0.94 -4.32
CA LEU A 65 -7.88 2.16 -3.55
C LEU A 65 -8.11 3.30 -4.55
N SER A 66 -9.30 3.89 -4.50
CA SER A 66 -9.73 4.96 -5.41
C SER A 66 -9.82 6.30 -4.68
N GLU A 67 -9.65 7.40 -5.41
CA GLU A 67 -9.83 8.73 -4.83
C GLU A 67 -11.30 9.03 -4.51
N ASN A 68 -12.24 8.47 -5.28
CA ASN A 68 -13.66 8.77 -5.21
C ASN A 68 -14.52 7.53 -5.48
N LEU A 69 -15.73 7.53 -4.92
CA LEU A 69 -16.84 6.67 -5.32
C LEU A 69 -17.92 7.51 -5.98
N GLU A 70 -18.50 7.02 -7.07
CA GLU A 70 -19.61 7.67 -7.76
C GLU A 70 -20.70 6.66 -8.07
N TYR A 71 -21.94 7.15 -8.24
CA TYR A 71 -23.03 6.31 -8.70
C TYR A 71 -22.76 5.79 -10.12
N SER A 72 -22.91 4.48 -10.28
CA SER A 72 -22.63 3.78 -11.53
C SER A 72 -23.55 4.19 -12.69
N GLY A 73 -24.76 4.66 -12.37
CA GLY A 73 -25.82 4.94 -13.35
C GLY A 73 -26.49 3.69 -13.95
N TYR A 74 -26.02 2.48 -13.61
CA TYR A 74 -26.55 1.21 -14.13
C TYR A 74 -27.58 0.55 -13.20
N ALA A 75 -27.46 0.78 -11.90
CA ALA A 75 -28.40 0.31 -10.89
C ALA A 75 -28.59 1.38 -9.80
N GLU A 76 -29.75 1.34 -9.15
CA GLU A 76 -30.05 2.25 -8.05
C GLU A 76 -29.07 2.03 -6.90
N GLU A 77 -28.57 3.13 -6.34
CA GLU A 77 -27.63 3.18 -5.19
C GLU A 77 -26.26 2.49 -5.40
N HIS A 78 -26.03 1.89 -6.56
CA HIS A 78 -24.81 1.16 -6.86
C HIS A 78 -23.63 2.12 -7.11
N LEU A 79 -22.63 2.06 -6.24
CA LEU A 79 -21.41 2.89 -6.29
C LEU A 79 -20.28 2.17 -7.01
N VAL A 80 -19.41 2.89 -7.69
CA VAL A 80 -18.22 2.34 -8.35
C VAL A 80 -17.00 3.24 -8.11
N PRO A 81 -15.78 2.69 -8.09
CA PRO A 81 -14.58 3.49 -7.94
C PRO A 81 -14.36 4.37 -9.18
N LYS A 82 -13.96 5.62 -8.95
CA LYS A 82 -13.71 6.62 -9.99
C LYS A 82 -12.46 7.43 -9.69
N GLY A 83 -12.05 8.19 -10.70
CA GLY A 83 -10.83 8.98 -10.67
C GLY A 83 -9.58 8.13 -10.75
N ARG A 84 -8.52 8.57 -10.06
CA ARG A 84 -7.26 7.81 -9.94
C ARG A 84 -7.43 6.62 -9.02
N MET A 85 -6.81 5.52 -9.40
CA MET A 85 -6.92 4.24 -8.73
C MET A 85 -5.54 3.59 -8.60
N ILE A 86 -5.30 3.02 -7.42
CA ILE A 86 -4.10 2.24 -7.09
C ILE A 86 -4.56 0.81 -6.87
N TRP A 87 -3.90 -0.16 -7.50
CA TRP A 87 -4.18 -1.57 -7.23
C TRP A 87 -3.83 -1.91 -5.78
N VAL A 88 -4.68 -2.67 -5.09
CA VAL A 88 -4.41 -3.13 -3.74
C VAL A 88 -3.98 -4.60 -3.81
N GLU A 89 -2.68 -4.83 -3.65
CA GLU A 89 -2.12 -6.17 -3.76
C GLU A 89 -2.40 -6.99 -2.50
N GLY A 90 -2.85 -8.23 -2.67
CA GLY A 90 -3.19 -9.13 -1.56
C GLY A 90 -4.47 -8.78 -0.77
N GLY A 91 -5.12 -7.64 -1.06
CA GLY A 91 -6.34 -7.18 -0.38
C GLY A 91 -6.04 -6.52 0.97
N ILE A 92 -7.05 -6.43 1.84
CA ILE A 92 -6.95 -5.83 3.18
C ILE A 92 -7.14 -6.88 4.29
N SER A 93 -6.88 -6.48 5.54
CA SER A 93 -7.08 -7.36 6.69
C SER A 93 -8.54 -7.85 6.77
N LYS A 94 -8.72 -9.09 7.22
CA LYS A 94 -10.06 -9.69 7.38
C LYS A 94 -10.98 -8.83 8.26
N GLU A 95 -10.44 -8.29 9.35
CA GLU A 95 -11.20 -7.44 10.28
C GLU A 95 -11.72 -6.16 9.60
N ALA A 96 -10.88 -5.49 8.79
CA ALA A 96 -11.31 -4.32 8.04
C ALA A 96 -12.34 -4.71 6.97
N TYR A 97 -12.11 -5.83 6.27
CA TYR A 97 -12.97 -6.32 5.20
C TYR A 97 -14.40 -6.64 5.68
N GLU A 98 -14.55 -7.30 6.82
CA GLU A 98 -15.86 -7.67 7.38
C GLU A 98 -16.72 -6.47 7.81
N LYS A 99 -16.12 -5.29 7.96
CA LYS A 99 -16.79 -4.04 8.35
C LYS A 99 -17.12 -3.13 7.17
N LEU A 100 -16.75 -3.51 5.94
CA LEU A 100 -17.05 -2.73 4.74
C LEU A 100 -18.55 -2.76 4.40
N TYR A 101 -19.00 -1.73 3.68
CA TYR A 101 -20.29 -1.75 3.02
C TYR A 101 -20.29 -2.81 1.93
N GLN A 102 -21.47 -3.42 1.70
CA GLN A 102 -21.66 -4.46 0.72
C GLN A 102 -22.75 -4.05 -0.26
N GLN A 103 -22.53 -4.32 -1.54
CA GLN A 103 -23.54 -4.15 -2.58
C GLN A 103 -23.44 -5.31 -3.57
N GLN A 104 -24.52 -5.52 -4.32
CA GLN A 104 -24.56 -6.52 -5.37
C GLN A 104 -25.37 -5.99 -6.56
N MET A 105 -24.78 -5.99 -7.75
CA MET A 105 -25.46 -5.69 -9.00
C MET A 105 -25.48 -6.92 -9.91
N MET A 106 -24.39 -7.14 -10.65
CA MET A 106 -24.19 -8.31 -11.52
C MET A 106 -22.83 -8.93 -11.23
N GLY A 107 -22.81 -10.16 -10.74
CA GLY A 107 -21.58 -10.88 -10.41
C GLY A 107 -21.40 -11.13 -8.91
N PRO A 108 -20.14 -11.29 -8.45
CA PRO A 108 -19.81 -11.46 -7.04
C PRO A 108 -20.27 -10.27 -6.19
N LEU A 109 -20.33 -10.51 -4.88
CA LEU A 109 -20.54 -9.46 -3.89
C LEU A 109 -19.39 -8.45 -3.96
N GLU A 110 -19.74 -7.17 -3.93
CA GLU A 110 -18.78 -6.08 -3.90
C GLU A 110 -18.71 -5.48 -2.50
N CYS A 111 -17.50 -5.18 -2.04
CA CYS A 111 -17.23 -4.61 -0.72
C CYS A 111 -16.49 -3.28 -0.88
N TYR A 112 -16.93 -2.24 -0.18
CA TYR A 112 -16.34 -0.91 -0.29
C TYR A 112 -16.43 -0.10 1.00
N GLY A 113 -15.56 0.90 1.11
CA GLY A 113 -15.54 1.79 2.28
C GLY A 113 -14.32 2.71 2.25
N LYS A 114 -14.35 3.75 3.08
CA LYS A 114 -13.21 4.64 3.23
C LYS A 114 -12.20 4.04 4.20
N VAL A 115 -10.94 3.98 3.80
CA VAL A 115 -9.85 3.39 4.59
C VAL A 115 -8.63 4.31 4.60
N LYS A 116 -7.80 4.13 5.62
CA LYS A 116 -6.40 4.59 5.66
C LYS A 116 -5.52 3.34 5.57
N ILE A 117 -4.61 3.31 4.61
CA ILE A 117 -3.69 2.20 4.38
C ILE A 117 -2.27 2.67 4.64
N ASP A 118 -1.57 1.92 5.48
CA ASP A 118 -0.12 1.97 5.59
C ASP A 118 0.46 0.80 4.81
N GLY A 119 1.39 1.06 3.90
CA GLY A 119 1.95 0.03 3.05
C GLY A 119 3.02 0.52 2.09
N THR A 120 3.62 -0.41 1.35
CA THR A 120 4.61 -0.09 0.33
C THR A 120 3.91 0.31 -0.96
N PHE A 121 4.15 1.52 -1.44
CA PHE A 121 3.70 1.98 -2.76
C PHE A 121 4.72 1.59 -3.82
N GLU A 122 4.24 1.10 -4.97
CA GLU A 122 5.08 0.75 -6.10
C GLU A 122 4.51 1.32 -7.41
N TYR A 123 5.39 1.67 -8.33
CA TYR A 123 5.05 2.31 -9.59
C TYR A 123 5.91 1.79 -10.76
N GLY A 124 5.34 1.85 -11.97
CA GLY A 124 6.08 1.59 -13.21
C GLY A 124 5.95 0.17 -13.76
N ALA A 125 5.22 -0.71 -13.06
CA ALA A 125 4.85 -2.03 -13.58
C ALA A 125 3.40 -2.07 -14.08
N LYS A 126 2.97 -3.27 -14.48
CA LYS A 126 1.59 -3.58 -14.90
C LYS A 126 0.93 -4.41 -13.81
N TYR A 127 0.21 -3.74 -12.90
CA TYR A 127 -0.39 -4.35 -11.73
C TYR A 127 -1.88 -4.69 -11.93
N GLY A 128 -2.38 -5.52 -11.02
CA GLY A 128 -3.77 -5.98 -11.01
C GLY A 128 -4.14 -6.94 -12.12
N HIS A 129 -5.44 -7.26 -12.19
CA HIS A 129 -5.96 -8.14 -13.23
C HIS A 129 -5.59 -7.58 -14.61
N ILE A 130 -5.02 -8.44 -15.46
CA ILE A 130 -4.50 -8.13 -16.81
C ILE A 130 -3.52 -6.94 -16.91
N GLY A 131 -2.98 -6.44 -15.79
CA GLY A 131 -1.94 -5.42 -15.80
C GLY A 131 -2.43 -4.00 -16.14
N MET A 132 -3.64 -3.65 -15.73
CA MET A 132 -4.31 -2.38 -16.08
C MET A 132 -3.88 -1.17 -15.23
N TYR A 133 -3.19 -1.40 -14.11
CA TYR A 133 -2.81 -0.34 -13.18
C TYR A 133 -1.31 -0.06 -13.24
N SER A 134 -0.93 1.22 -13.30
CA SER A 134 0.47 1.67 -13.32
C SER A 134 1.13 1.69 -11.94
N SER A 135 0.32 1.56 -10.88
CA SER A 135 0.76 1.60 -9.49
C SER A 135 -0.02 0.62 -8.63
N GLN A 136 0.63 0.11 -7.59
CA GLN A 136 -0.02 -0.66 -6.53
C GLN A 136 0.39 -0.18 -5.14
N ILE A 137 -0.36 -0.61 -4.13
CA ILE A 137 0.04 -0.58 -2.73
C ILE A 137 -0.06 -1.99 -2.18
N VAL A 138 0.97 -2.40 -1.43
CA VAL A 138 0.98 -3.64 -0.66
C VAL A 138 0.65 -3.29 0.79
N PRO A 139 -0.59 -3.52 1.26
CA PRO A 139 -1.01 -3.10 2.59
C PRO A 139 -0.26 -3.87 3.69
N THR A 140 0.15 -3.15 4.73
CA THR A 140 0.67 -3.72 5.98
C THR A 140 -0.35 -3.52 7.10
N GLU A 141 -0.93 -2.34 7.19
CA GLU A 141 -2.00 -2.01 8.14
C GLU A 141 -3.12 -1.25 7.43
N VAL A 142 -4.36 -1.49 7.87
CA VAL A 142 -5.56 -0.87 7.30
C VAL A 142 -6.49 -0.47 8.43
N GLU A 143 -6.77 0.82 8.51
CA GLU A 143 -7.77 1.40 9.41
C GLU A 143 -9.03 1.73 8.61
N LEU A 144 -10.19 1.29 9.10
CA LEU A 144 -11.47 1.70 8.55
C LEU A 144 -11.81 3.10 9.07
N LEU A 145 -12.08 4.03 8.14
CA LEU A 145 -12.45 5.38 8.49
C LEU A 145 -13.96 5.54 8.57
N SER A 146 -14.42 6.35 9.51
CA SER A 146 -15.84 6.74 9.61
C SER A 146 -16.27 7.47 8.34
N TRP A 147 -17.09 6.81 7.54
CA TRP A 147 -17.69 7.32 6.32
C TRP A 147 -19.00 6.59 6.06
N SER A 148 -19.96 7.25 5.41
CA SER A 148 -21.19 6.63 4.95
C SER A 148 -21.46 7.02 3.49
N PRO A 149 -22.04 6.12 2.69
CA PRO A 149 -22.45 6.42 1.33
C PRO A 149 -23.28 7.71 1.27
N PRO A 150 -23.04 8.59 0.27
CA PRO A 150 -23.80 9.82 0.14
C PRO A 150 -25.29 9.51 -0.05
N GLU A 151 -26.16 10.21 0.67
CA GLU A 151 -27.61 10.17 0.40
C GLU A 151 -27.89 10.75 -1.00
N LYS A 152 -28.92 10.23 -1.66
CA LYS A 152 -29.33 10.66 -3.01
C LYS A 152 -29.63 12.18 -3.00
N GLN A 153 -29.11 12.91 -3.97
CA GLN A 153 -29.54 14.29 -4.28
C GLN A 153 -30.83 14.29 -5.10
#